data_AF-A0A851Y051-F1
#
_entry.id   AF-A0A851Y051-F1
#
_cell.length_a   1.000
_cell.length_b   1.000
_cell.length_c   1.000
_cell.angle_alpha   90.00
_cell.angle_beta   90.00
_cell.angle_gamma   90.00
#
_symmetry.space_group_name_H-M   'P 1'
#
loop_
_entity.id
_entity.type
_entity.pdbx_description
1 polymer ?
#
loop_
_entity_poly.entity_id
_entity_poly.type
_entity_poly.pdbx_seq_one_letter_code
_entity_poly.pdbx_strand_id
1 'polypeptide(L)' 'FQYLRRFDQGCNLDTFCYTAHSVEGSPAECLQHFLLHCGITDPSWSELRNFTWFLNIQLRDCEASVFCNPEFVQDILQGF' A
#
# COMPACT_ATOMS: atom_id res chain seq x y z
N PHE A 1 -3.69 -3.33 -1.45
CA PHE A 1 -4.90 -3.19 -0.61
C PHE A 1 -4.54 -2.92 0.84
N GLN A 2 -3.89 -3.85 1.54
CA GLN A 2 -3.59 -3.75 2.98
C GLN A 2 -2.87 -2.46 3.40
N TYR A 3 -1.91 -1.99 2.60
CA TYR A 3 -1.25 -0.70 2.79
C TYR A 3 -2.23 0.49 2.74
N LEU A 4 -3.05 0.59 1.68
CA LEU A 4 -4.06 1.66 1.56
C LEU A 4 -5.08 1.62 2.70
N ARG A 5 -5.53 0.43 3.09
CA ARG A 5 -6.46 0.25 4.21
C ARG A 5 -5.90 0.81 5.52
N ARG A 6 -4.64 0.47 5.84
CA ARG A 6 -3.95 0.96 7.04
C ARG A 6 -3.64 2.45 6.97
N PHE A 7 -3.25 2.94 5.78
CA PHE A 7 -3.03 4.35 5.52
C PHE A 7 -4.29 5.17 5.83
N ASP A 8 -5.45 4.74 5.32
CA ASP A 8 -6.73 5.42 5.57
C ASP A 8 -7.19 5.33 7.05
N GLN A 9 -6.71 4.33 7.78
CA GLN A 9 -6.94 4.19 9.22
C GLN A 9 -5.96 5.03 10.08
N GLY A 10 -4.99 5.70 9.45
CA GLY A 10 -3.94 6.43 10.17
C GLY A 10 -3.00 5.51 10.95
N CYS A 11 -2.90 4.24 10.58
CA CYS A 11 -1.95 3.31 11.19
C CYS A 11 -0.51 3.68 10.80
N ASN A 12 0.43 3.50 11.73
CA ASN A 12 1.85 3.57 11.38
C ASN A 12 2.21 2.39 10.44
N LEU A 13 2.83 2.71 9.31
CA LEU A 13 3.28 1.76 8.29
C LEU A 13 4.77 1.40 8.39
N ASP A 14 5.56 2.11 9.21
CA ASP A 14 7.02 1.94 9.36
C ASP A 14 7.42 0.50 9.70
N THR A 15 6.55 -0.21 10.43
CA THR A 15 6.78 -1.60 10.86
C THR A 15 5.90 -2.62 10.14
N PHE A 16 5.17 -2.19 9.10
CA PHE A 16 4.27 -3.06 8.37
C PHE A 16 4.91 -3.56 7.09
N CYS A 17 5.00 -4.89 6.96
CA CYS A 17 5.36 -5.58 5.73
C CYS A 17 4.23 -6.53 5.32
N TYR A 18 3.94 -6.59 4.03
CA TYR A 18 2.97 -7.53 3.50
C TYR A 18 3.42 -8.98 3.73
N THR A 19 2.50 -9.81 4.23
CA THR A 19 2.71 -11.25 4.34
C THR A 19 2.05 -11.95 3.15
N ALA A 20 2.83 -12.71 2.36
CA ALA A 20 2.31 -13.41 1.19
C ALA A 20 1.10 -14.30 1.54
N HIS A 21 0.04 -14.22 0.72
CA HIS A 21 -1.23 -14.93 0.87
C HIS A 21 -2.11 -14.48 2.05
N SER A 22 -1.71 -13.45 2.80
CA SER A 22 -2.62 -12.83 3.76
C SER A 22 -3.77 -12.14 3.03
N VAL A 23 -5.00 -12.44 3.46
CA VAL A 23 -6.21 -11.85 2.92
C VAL A 23 -6.87 -11.02 4.01
N GLU A 24 -7.23 -9.79 3.66
CA GLU A 24 -7.91 -8.86 4.54
C GLU A 24 -9.07 -8.21 3.79
N GLY A 25 -10.13 -7.89 4.53
CA GLY A 25 -11.27 -7.14 3.99
C GLY A 25 -12.08 -7.92 2.96
N SER A 26 -13.02 -7.22 2.32
CA SER A 26 -13.85 -7.78 1.24
C SER A 26 -13.42 -7.26 -0.13
N PRO A 27 -13.78 -7.92 -1.25
CA PRO A 27 -13.53 -7.38 -2.59
C PRO A 27 -14.17 -6.00 -2.83
N ALA A 28 -15.33 -5.74 -2.22
CA ALA A 28 -16.02 -4.45 -2.32
C ALA A 28 -15.24 -3.33 -1.60
N GLU A 29 -14.77 -3.61 -0.38
CA GLU A 29 -13.88 -2.72 0.37
C GLU A 29 -12.58 -2.46 -0.40
N CYS A 30 -11.97 -3.52 -0.95
CA CYS A 30 -10.78 -3.42 -1.80
C CYS A 30 -10.97 -2.49 -2.99
N LEU A 31 -12.08 -2.65 -3.71
CA LEU A 31 -12.43 -1.78 -4.82
C LEU A 31 -12.62 -0.33 -4.37
N GLN A 32 -13.30 -0.10 -3.23
CA GLN A 32 -13.53 1.24 -2.70
C GLN A 32 -12.21 1.97 -2.40
N HIS A 33 -11.24 1.30 -1.78
CA HIS A 33 -9.91 1.88 -1.54
C HIS A 33 -9.17 2.18 -2.86
N PHE A 34 -9.25 1.29 -3.87
CA PHE A 34 -8.61 1.57 -5.16
C PHE A 34 -9.25 2.75 -5.89
N LEU A 35 -10.58 2.86 -5.86
CA LEU A 35 -11.29 4.00 -6.44
C LEU A 35 -10.91 5.31 -5.75
N LEU A 36 -10.83 5.32 -4.41
CA LEU A 36 -10.47 6.50 -3.62
C LEU A 36 -9.07 7.01 -3.96
N HIS A 37 -8.10 6.11 -4.16
CA HIS A 37 -6.68 6.47 -4.27
C HIS A 37 -6.16 6.53 -5.72
N CYS A 38 -6.91 6.06 -6.71
CA CYS A 38 -6.43 6.07 -8.10
C CYS A 38 -6.36 7.47 -8.72
N GLY A 39 -6.96 8.49 -8.10
CA GLY A 39 -6.90 9.89 -8.53
C GLY A 39 -7.66 10.21 -9.82
N ILE A 40 -8.39 9.24 -10.39
CA ILE A 40 -9.17 9.36 -11.63
C ILE A 40 -10.66 9.27 -11.27
N THR A 41 -11.46 10.18 -11.81
CA THR A 41 -12.92 10.12 -11.67
C THR A 41 -13.49 9.11 -12.67
N ASP A 42 -14.31 8.16 -12.19
CA ASP A 42 -14.93 7.09 -12.98
C ASP A 42 -13.92 6.27 -13.83
N PRO A 43 -12.94 5.62 -13.18
CA PRO A 43 -11.88 4.89 -13.89
C PRO A 43 -12.41 3.60 -14.52
N SER A 44 -11.86 3.25 -15.67
CA SER A 44 -11.98 1.93 -16.26
C SER A 44 -11.26 0.86 -15.43
N TRP A 45 -11.64 -0.41 -15.62
CA TRP A 45 -10.94 -1.53 -15.00
C TRP A 45 -9.44 -1.60 -15.37
N SER A 46 -9.09 -1.18 -16.58
CA SER A 46 -7.69 -1.12 -17.02
C SER A 46 -6.89 -0.07 -16.25
N GLU A 47 -7.47 1.09 -15.96
CA GLU A 47 -6.83 2.14 -15.16
C GLU A 47 -6.66 1.69 -13.71
N LEU A 48 -7.67 1.07 -13.11
CA LEU A 48 -7.55 0.47 -11.77
C LEU A 48 -6.47 -0.63 -11.73
N ARG A 49 -6.40 -1.49 -12.75
CA ARG A 49 -5.36 -2.51 -12.86
C ARG A 49 -3.97 -1.87 -12.97
N ASN A 50 -3.81 -0.83 -13.79
CA ASN A 50 -2.53 -0.15 -13.97
C ASN A 50 -2.09 0.55 -12.67
N PHE A 51 -3.01 1.23 -11.98
CA PHE A 51 -2.77 1.85 -10.68
C PHE A 51 -2.33 0.82 -9.63
N THR A 52 -3.09 -0.25 -9.47
CA THR A 52 -2.78 -1.29 -8.48
C THR A 52 -1.48 -2.02 -8.78
N TRP A 53 -1.17 -2.25 -10.06
CA TRP A 53 0.10 -2.83 -10.48
C TRP A 53 1.28 -1.91 -10.17
N PHE A 54 1.18 -0.63 -10.53
CA PHE A 54 2.20 0.37 -10.23
C PHE A 54 2.46 0.44 -8.73
N LEU A 55 1.40 0.60 -7.93
CA LEU A 55 1.50 0.67 -6.47
C LEU A 55 2.13 -0.60 -5.89
N ASN A 56 1.77 -1.78 -6.39
CA ASN A 56 2.33 -3.04 -5.92
C ASN A 56 3.85 -3.14 -6.16
N ILE A 57 4.34 -2.68 -7.31
CA ILE A 57 5.79 -2.64 -7.58
C ILE A 57 6.48 -1.69 -6.61
N GLN A 58 5.96 -0.47 -6.45
CA GLN A 58 6.56 0.53 -5.57
C GLN A 58 6.63 0.06 -4.11
N LEU A 59 5.56 -0.56 -3.60
CA LEU A 59 5.52 -1.08 -2.22
C LEU A 59 6.51 -2.23 -2.02
N ARG A 60 6.56 -3.18 -2.97
CA ARG A 60 7.52 -4.29 -2.91
C ARG A 60 8.96 -3.79 -2.94
N ASP A 61 9.25 -2.77 -3.74
CA ASP A 61 10.58 -2.20 -3.83
C ASP A 61 10.93 -1.40 -2.55
N CYS A 62 9.96 -0.75 -1.88
CA CYS A 62 10.20 -0.17 -0.54
C CYS A 62 10.44 -1.24 0.52
N GLU A 63 9.65 -2.31 0.58
CA GLU A 63 9.89 -3.41 1.54
C GLU A 63 11.30 -4.02 1.43
N ALA A 64 11.88 -4.01 0.23
CA ALA A 64 13.24 -4.48 -0.03
C ALA A 64 14.33 -3.40 0.18
N SER A 65 13.94 -2.14 0.40
CA SER A 65 14.85 -1.01 0.55
C SER A 65 15.46 -0.96 1.95
N VAL A 66 16.77 -0.73 2.01
CA VAL A 66 17.49 -0.50 3.29
C VAL A 66 16.96 0.72 4.05
N PHE A 67 16.35 1.68 3.35
CA PHE A 67 15.77 2.88 3.94
C PHE A 67 14.44 2.62 4.63
N CYS A 68 13.70 1.57 4.23
CA CYS A 68 12.42 1.19 4.85
C CYS A 68 12.61 0.12 5.95
N ASN A 69 13.85 -0.29 6.27
CA ASN A 69 14.11 -1.29 7.29
C ASN A 69 14.39 -0.64 8.66
N PRO A 70 13.48 -0.78 9.65
CA PRO A 70 13.59 -0.11 10.94
C PRO A 70 14.83 -0.51 11.75
N GLU A 71 15.44 -1.68 11.49
CA GLU A 71 16.70 -2.08 12.14
C GLU A 71 17.90 -1.22 11.70
N PHE A 72 17.88 -0.69 10.47
CA PHE A 72 18.98 0.12 9.94
C PHE A 72 18.78 1.63 10.17
N VAL A 73 17.55 2.12 10.06
CA VAL A 73 17.24 3.55 10.15
C VAL A 73 16.78 4.02 11.53
N GLN A 74 16.45 3.09 12.44
CA GLN A 74 15.94 3.42 13.78
C GLN A 74 14.82 4.47 13.69
N ASP A 75 14.85 5.49 14.56
CA ASP A 75 13.83 6.55 14.58
C ASP A 75 14.11 7.72 13.63
N ILE A 76 15.19 7.64 12.82
CA ILE A 76 15.66 8.78 12.01
C ILE A 76 14.72 9.05 10.83
N LEU A 77 14.10 8.01 10.26
CA LEU A 77 13.23 8.09 9.08
C LEU A 77 11.78 7.66 9.36
N GLN A 78 11.28 7.83 10.59
CA GLN A 78 9.87 7.53 10.88
C GLN A 78 8.93 8.32 9.96
N GLY A 79 7.95 7.63 9.38
CA GLY A 79 6.96 8.20 8.46
C GLY A 79 7.42 8.36 7.01
N PHE A 80 8.58 7.81 6.63
CA PHE A 80 9.07 7.73 5.24
C PHE A 80 8.43 6.56 4.49
#